data_AF-A0A3A9U9Q0-F1
#
_entry.id   AF-A0A3A9U9Q0-F1
#
_cell.length_a   1.000
_cell.length_b   1.000
_cell.length_c   1.000
_cell.angle_alpha   90.00
_cell.angle_beta   90.00
_cell.angle_gamma   90.00
#
_symmetry.space_group_name_H-M   'P 1'
#
loop_
_entity.id
_entity.type
_entity.pdbx_description
1 polymer ?
#
loop_
_entity_poly.entity_id
_entity_poly.type
_entity_poly.pdbx_seq_one_letter_code
_entity_poly.pdbx_strand_id
1 'polypeptide(L)'
;MIINIKRSVAFSLSFCFATLSLAHSGHVHKAPLVACDSLNRGELCSYTVGKNKVYKGTCQRFEKTLMCVRNQPIEYLNPLNNSKLENIQSKTLQKP
;
A
#
# COMPACT_ATOMS: atom_id res chain seq x y z
N MET A 1 15.69 44.48 47.59
CA MET A 1 15.69 43.02 47.79
C MET A 1 16.37 42.39 46.58
N ILE A 2 17.63 41.97 46.73
CA ILE A 2 18.48 41.47 45.63
C ILE A 2 18.55 39.95 45.76
N ILE A 3 18.01 39.23 44.78
CA ILE A 3 18.02 37.76 44.76
C ILE A 3 19.38 37.30 44.22
N ASN A 4 20.17 36.65 45.06
CA ASN A 4 21.52 36.18 44.73
C ASN A 4 21.46 34.84 43.97
N ILE A 5 21.77 34.87 42.67
CA ILE A 5 21.96 33.69 41.81
C ILE A 5 23.32 33.07 42.13
N LYS A 6 23.39 32.26 43.20
CA LYS A 6 24.54 31.38 43.41
C LYS A 6 24.38 30.16 42.50
N ARG A 7 25.21 30.14 41.45
CA ARG A 7 25.45 29.09 40.45
C ARG A 7 25.08 27.68 40.92
N SER A 8 23.82 27.31 40.76
CA SER A 8 23.39 25.92 40.74
C SER A 8 23.55 25.41 39.31
N VAL A 9 24.79 25.15 38.90
CA VAL A 9 25.10 24.43 37.64
C VAL A 9 24.96 22.94 37.92
N ALA A 10 23.76 22.55 38.33
CA ALA A 10 23.34 21.16 38.41
C ALA A 10 21.87 21.05 37.99
N PHE A 11 21.43 21.96 37.10
CA PHE A 11 20.11 21.91 36.51
C PHE A 11 20.20 21.19 35.17
N SER A 12 19.76 19.94 35.20
CA SER A 12 19.15 19.24 34.08
C SER A 12 20.01 19.08 32.83
N LEU A 13 21.00 18.19 32.92
CA LEU A 13 21.41 17.37 31.77
C LEU A 13 20.32 16.30 31.51
N SER A 14 19.08 16.75 31.31
CA SER A 14 17.92 15.89 31.08
C SER A 14 17.79 15.65 29.58
N PHE A 15 18.31 14.50 29.17
CA PHE A 15 17.60 13.57 28.28
C PHE A 15 17.11 14.12 26.93
N CYS A 16 18.03 14.56 26.07
CA CYS A 16 17.76 14.58 24.62
C CYS A 16 18.00 13.18 24.03
N PHE A 17 17.11 12.24 24.33
CA PHE A 17 17.04 11.00 23.56
C PHE A 17 16.23 11.33 22.31
N ALA A 18 16.94 11.63 21.23
CA ALA A 18 16.32 11.72 19.91
C ALA A 18 15.69 10.36 19.60
N THR A 19 14.36 10.30 19.60
CA THR A 19 13.65 9.10 19.20
C THR A 19 13.89 8.90 17.71
N LEU A 20 14.57 7.81 17.35
CA LEU A 20 14.60 7.32 15.98
C LEU A 20 13.17 6.93 15.61
N SER A 21 12.45 7.85 14.96
CA SER A 21 11.11 7.60 14.46
C SER A 21 11.18 6.60 13.31
N LEU A 22 10.96 5.33 13.62
CA LEU A 22 10.83 4.22 12.66
C LEU A 22 9.44 4.24 11.98
N ALA A 23 8.96 5.42 11.58
CA ALA A 23 7.60 5.59 11.05
C ALA A 23 7.47 5.22 9.55
N HIS A 24 8.59 5.08 8.82
CA HIS A 24 8.55 4.99 7.35
C HIS A 24 9.25 3.77 6.73
N SER A 25 9.40 2.66 7.47
CA SER A 25 9.55 1.36 6.81
C SER A 25 8.17 0.88 6.33
N GLY A 26 7.54 1.68 5.47
CA GLY A 26 6.31 1.30 4.81
C GLY A 26 6.52 -0.05 4.13
N HIS A 27 5.65 -1.02 4.41
CA HIS A 27 5.68 -2.32 3.76
C HIS A 27 5.37 -2.13 2.28
N VAL A 28 6.39 -1.79 1.47
CA VAL A 28 6.27 -1.75 0.03
C VAL A 28 6.11 -3.19 -0.42
N HIS A 29 4.85 -3.56 -0.65
CA HIS A 29 4.51 -4.87 -1.15
C HIS A 29 5.30 -5.11 -2.44
N LYS A 30 6.06 -6.20 -2.53
CA LYS A 30 6.89 -6.47 -3.72
C LYS A 30 6.06 -6.72 -4.98
N ALA A 31 4.80 -7.16 -4.82
CA ALA A 31 3.94 -7.50 -5.97
C ALA A 31 3.80 -6.37 -7.01
N PRO A 32 3.58 -5.09 -6.63
CA PRO A 32 3.59 -4.01 -7.61
C PRO A 32 4.91 -3.84 -8.38
N LEU A 33 6.06 -4.16 -7.79
CA LEU A 33 7.35 -4.13 -8.50
C LEU A 33 7.41 -5.28 -9.52
N VAL A 34 7.12 -6.50 -9.06
CA VAL A 34 7.15 -7.73 -9.88
C VAL A 34 6.16 -7.67 -11.05
N ALA A 35 5.01 -7.02 -10.86
CA ALA A 35 3.98 -6.89 -11.89
C ALA A 35 4.45 -6.14 -13.15
N CYS A 36 5.61 -5.47 -13.10
CA CYS A 36 6.20 -4.75 -14.21
C CYS A 36 7.56 -5.31 -14.67
N ASP A 37 8.04 -6.44 -14.14
CA ASP A 37 9.38 -6.97 -14.44
C ASP A 37 9.57 -7.29 -15.93
N SER A 38 8.51 -7.72 -16.63
CA SER A 38 8.52 -8.02 -18.07
C SER A 38 7.71 -7.02 -18.91
N LEU A 39 7.35 -5.86 -18.35
CA LEU A 39 6.53 -4.85 -19.01
C LEU A 39 7.28 -3.53 -19.16
N ASN A 40 6.93 -2.77 -20.19
CA ASN A 40 7.45 -1.44 -20.46
C ASN A 40 6.64 -0.37 -19.71
N ARG A 41 7.24 0.82 -19.59
CA ARG A 41 6.56 2.00 -19.03
C ARG A 41 5.29 2.30 -19.83
N GLY A 42 4.18 2.51 -19.13
CA GLY A 42 2.86 2.84 -19.69
C GLY A 42 1.98 1.62 -19.99
N GLU A 43 2.53 0.40 -20.00
CA GLU A 43 1.75 -0.80 -20.23
C GLU A 43 0.85 -1.14 -19.05
N LEU A 44 -0.28 -1.80 -19.34
CA LEU A 44 -1.25 -2.22 -18.33
C LEU A 44 -0.66 -3.31 -17.44
N CYS A 45 -0.89 -3.19 -16.14
CA CYS A 45 -0.40 -4.14 -15.14
C CYS A 45 -1.49 -4.48 -14.12
N SER A 46 -1.39 -5.67 -13.53
CA SER A 46 -2.30 -6.14 -12.49
C SER A 46 -1.57 -7.00 -11.47
N TYR A 47 -1.92 -6.88 -10.18
CA TYR A 47 -1.39 -7.73 -9.12
C TYR A 47 -2.41 -7.98 -8.01
N THR A 48 -2.24 -9.08 -7.29
CA THR A 48 -3.11 -9.46 -6.17
C THR A 48 -2.46 -9.10 -4.83
N VAL A 49 -3.26 -8.57 -3.89
CA VAL A 49 -2.85 -8.36 -2.50
C VAL A 49 -3.80 -9.13 -1.58
N GLY A 50 -3.24 -9.93 -0.67
CA GLY A 50 -4.03 -10.87 0.12
C GLY A 50 -4.69 -11.92 -0.77
N LYS A 51 -5.88 -12.40 -0.37
CA LYS A 51 -6.57 -13.50 -1.07
C LYS A 51 -7.56 -13.05 -2.13
N ASN A 52 -8.01 -11.79 -2.09
CA ASN A 52 -9.22 -11.40 -2.79
C ASN A 52 -9.18 -9.97 -3.36
N LYS A 53 -8.04 -9.29 -3.38
CA LYS A 53 -7.97 -7.92 -3.91
C LYS A 53 -7.07 -7.90 -5.11
N VAL A 54 -7.61 -7.48 -6.25
CA VAL A 54 -6.87 -7.29 -7.50
C VAL A 54 -6.72 -5.79 -7.74
N TYR A 55 -5.48 -5.37 -7.95
CA TYR A 55 -5.07 -4.00 -8.19
C TYR A 55 -4.70 -3.89 -9.67
N LYS A 56 -5.31 -2.96 -10.40
CA LYS A 56 -5.03 -2.71 -11.82
C LYS A 56 -4.50 -1.30 -12.04
N GLY A 57 -3.59 -1.19 -13.00
CA GLY A 57 -2.74 -0.01 -13.14
C GLY A 57 -2.02 0.07 -14.47
N THR A 58 -1.02 0.94 -14.48
CA THR A 58 0.00 1.01 -15.53
C THR A 58 1.40 1.03 -14.92
N CYS A 59 2.38 0.45 -15.61
CA CYS A 59 3.78 0.48 -15.18
C CYS A 59 4.35 1.89 -15.26
N GLN A 60 4.79 2.43 -14.13
CA GLN A 60 5.39 3.77 -14.04
C GLN A 60 6.78 3.71 -13.43
N ARG A 61 7.61 4.71 -13.74
CA ARG A 61 8.95 4.85 -13.18
C ARG A 61 8.84 5.26 -11.71
N PHE A 62 9.41 4.46 -10.83
CA PHE A 62 9.63 4.83 -9.43
C PHE A 62 11.13 4.74 -9.15
N GLU A 63 11.78 5.90 -9.08
CA GLU A 63 13.24 6.03 -9.06
C GLU A 63 13.94 5.24 -10.20
N LYS A 64 14.61 4.13 -9.85
CA LYS A 64 15.40 3.30 -10.76
C LYS A 64 14.67 2.05 -11.25
N THR A 65 13.45 1.78 -10.79
CA THR A 65 12.66 0.60 -11.18
C THR A 65 11.31 0.99 -11.81
N LEU A 66 10.63 0.02 -12.42
CA LEU A 66 9.22 0.15 -12.79
C LEU A 66 8.36 -0.47 -11.70
N MET A 67 7.23 0.17 -11.43
CA MET A 67 6.24 -0.30 -10.46
C MET A 67 4.85 -0.13 -11.05
N CYS A 68 3.98 -1.10 -10.80
CA CYS A 68 2.58 -1.03 -11.17
C CYS A 68 1.86 -0.01 -10.29
N VAL A 69 1.56 1.16 -10.87
CA VAL A 69 0.80 2.20 -10.18
C VAL A 69 -0.67 1.97 -10.43
N ARG A 70 -1.39 1.63 -9.36
CA ARG A 70 -2.85 1.45 -9.41
C ARG A 70 -3.52 2.76 -9.84
N ASN A 71 -4.27 2.71 -10.93
CA ASN A 71 -5.09 3.82 -11.43
C ASN A 71 -6.56 3.40 -11.61
N GLN A 72 -6.94 2.19 -11.17
CA GLN A 72 -8.30 1.68 -11.19
C GLN A 72 -8.79 1.33 -9.77
N PRO A 73 -10.13 1.27 -9.56
CA PRO A 73 -10.71 0.76 -8.32
C PRO A 73 -10.19 -0.65 -7.97
N ILE A 74 -10.18 -0.97 -6.67
CA ILE A 74 -9.80 -2.33 -6.22
C ILE A 74 -10.93 -3.28 -6.60
N GLU A 75 -10.59 -4.34 -7.33
CA GLU A 75 -11.51 -5.42 -7.59
C GLU A 75 -11.44 -6.43 -6.44
N TYR A 76 -12.59 -6.67 -5.82
CA TYR A 76 -12.70 -7.70 -4.78
C TYR A 76 -13.19 -8.98 -5.43
N LEU A 77 -12.35 -10.01 -5.44
CA LEU A 77 -12.75 -11.37 -5.79
C LEU A 77 -13.68 -11.85 -4.68
N ASN A 78 -14.96 -11.57 -4.84
CA ASN A 78 -15.96 -12.15 -3.96
C ASN A 78 -15.91 -13.66 -4.25
N PRO A 79 -15.65 -14.52 -3.26
CA PRO A 79 -15.95 -15.93 -3.44
C PRO A 79 -17.44 -15.95 -3.78
N LEU A 80 -17.77 -16.37 -5.00
CA LEU A 80 -19.15 -16.53 -5.41
C LEU A 80 -19.80 -17.38 -4.32
N ASN A 81 -20.68 -16.77 -3.52
CA ASN A 81 -21.69 -17.55 -2.84
C ASN A 81 -22.39 -18.31 -3.99
N ASN A 82 -22.34 -19.64 -3.94
CA ASN A 82 -22.79 -20.53 -5.02
C ASN A 82 -24.17 -20.14 -5.58
N SER A 83 -25.03 -19.53 -4.75
CA SER A 83 -26.32 -18.96 -5.15
C SER A 83 -26.28 -17.92 -6.29
N LYS A 84 -25.19 -17.16 -6.45
CA LYS A 84 -25.08 -16.16 -7.53
C LYS A 84 -24.61 -16.77 -8.86
N LEU A 85 -23.81 -17.83 -8.81
CA LEU A 85 -23.37 -18.55 -10.01
C LEU A 85 -24.54 -19.34 -10.64
N GLU A 86 -25.39 -19.95 -9.82
CA GLU A 86 -26.62 -20.61 -10.27
C GLU A 86 -27.63 -19.63 -10.89
N ASN A 87 -27.70 -18.40 -10.39
CA ASN A 87 -28.57 -17.35 -10.95
C ASN A 87 -28.07 -16.79 -12.30
N ILE A 88 -26.76 -16.70 -12.50
CA ILE A 88 -26.18 -16.23 -13.77
C ILE A 88 -26.38 -17.30 -14.86
N GLN A 89 -26.20 -18.59 -14.51
CA GLN A 89 -26.31 -19.70 -15.44
C GLN A 89 -27.77 -19.99 -15.87
N SER A 90 -28.74 -19.74 -14.99
CA SER A 90 -30.17 -19.83 -15.31
C SER A 90 -30.67 -18.63 -16.12
N LYS A 91 -30.00 -17.47 -16.05
CA LYS A 91 -30.36 -16.28 -16.83
C LYS A 91 -29.80 -16.28 -18.25
N THR A 92 -28.71 -17.01 -18.52
CA THR A 92 -28.17 -17.21 -19.88
C THR A 92 -28.86 -18.30 -20.69
N LEU A 93 -29.67 -19.16 -20.06
CA LEU A 93 -30.44 -20.24 -20.72
C LEU A 93 -31.92 -19.91 -20.94
N GLN A 94 -32.34 -18.67 -20.65
CA GLN A 94 -33.70 -18.18 -20.88
C GLN A 94 -33.65 -16.88 -21.69
N LYS A 95 -33.23 -16.96 -22.95
CA LYS A 95 -33.54 -15.91 -23.94
C LYS A 95 -34.50 -16.51 -24.97
N PRO A 96 -35.64 -15.84 -25.27
CA PRO A 96 -36.59 -16.29 -26.30
C PRO A 96 -35.96 -16.29 -27.70
#